data_AF-A0A3D2F3X1-F1
#
_entry.id   AF-A0A3D2F3X1-F1
#
_cell.length_a   1.000
_cell.length_b   1.000
_cell.length_c   1.000
_cell.angle_alpha   90.00
_cell.angle_beta   90.00
_cell.angle_gamma   90.00
#
_symmetry.space_group_name_H-M   'P 1'
#
loop_
_entity.id
_entity.type
_entity.pdbx_description
1 polymer ?
#
loop_
_entity_poly.entity_id
_entity_poly.type
_entity_poly.pdbx_seq_one_letter_code
_entity_poly.pdbx_strand_id
1 'polypeptide(L)'
;MKQIGLPLLRMRQSCKSNFDCIQARQIDAIRAYQAAGAPVSLPDWTRPKQAVRSQTIIKTNVVETTINIDVKGIQAELNSTALQKFVLQELLEMQKLKSASGDQLSAFAIGVLRELSGDIDTQMGKLKKTAQSKYGTSIFPNNADKEISARDKSRNFPPVPYYVAGQQVVGEFWLEPLVKDTGELAYRLNFIDPEEEAERITSQFELNLKELADVRTALSTTYEWSETAKKNKIRRRFKKTAVCFPEAQCVDKVTGNTSTQVDFLIYEDGATGARIVRNKGAYVQPYNLSIDSVALLGAYLDFVAAAAEAEFNAGSVTEEALNDLFK
;
A
#
# COMPACT_ATOMS: atom_id res chain seq x y z
N MET A 1 -33.75 30.93 1.33
CA MET A 1 -32.92 29.83 1.86
C MET A 1 -31.55 29.90 1.20
N LYS A 2 -30.47 30.15 1.96
CA LYS A 2 -29.10 30.15 1.43
C LYS A 2 -28.71 28.71 1.07
N GLN A 3 -28.13 28.49 -0.11
CA GLN A 3 -27.62 27.18 -0.56
C GLN A 3 -26.36 26.82 0.25
N ILE A 4 -26.50 25.99 1.28
CA ILE A 4 -25.38 25.59 2.17
C ILE A 4 -24.70 24.28 1.68
N GLY A 5 -25.23 23.61 0.65
CA GLY A 5 -24.72 22.30 0.18
C GLY A 5 -23.50 22.34 -0.76
N LEU A 6 -23.39 23.34 -1.63
CA LEU A 6 -22.29 23.46 -2.61
C LEU A 6 -20.89 23.81 -2.04
N PRO A 7 -20.75 24.58 -0.93
CA PRO A 7 -19.42 24.95 -0.39
C PRO A 7 -18.61 23.78 0.15
N LEU A 8 -19.27 22.75 0.70
CA LEU A 8 -18.59 21.67 1.43
C LEU A 8 -17.86 20.69 0.52
N LEU A 9 -18.39 20.45 -0.68
CA LEU A 9 -17.75 19.55 -1.65
C LEU A 9 -16.45 20.17 -2.19
N ARG A 10 -16.45 21.49 -2.48
CA ARG A 10 -15.24 22.23 -2.87
C ARG A 10 -14.24 22.36 -1.73
N MET A 11 -14.69 22.49 -0.48
CA MET A 11 -13.81 22.52 0.69
C MET A 11 -13.12 21.17 0.93
N ARG A 12 -13.79 20.03 0.69
CA ARG A 12 -13.15 18.70 0.77
C ARG A 12 -12.11 18.49 -0.33
N GLN A 13 -12.38 18.95 -1.55
CA GLN A 13 -11.41 18.88 -2.66
C GLN A 13 -10.09 19.61 -2.34
N SER A 14 -10.13 20.66 -1.51
CA SER A 14 -8.92 21.38 -1.06
C SER A 14 -8.03 20.58 -0.10
N CYS A 15 -8.57 19.58 0.60
CA CYS A 15 -7.81 18.74 1.54
C CYS A 15 -7.14 17.52 0.87
N LYS A 16 -7.35 17.30 -0.44
CA LYS A 16 -6.99 16.04 -1.12
C LYS A 16 -7.44 14.83 -0.30
N SER A 17 -6.48 13.98 0.14
CA SER A 17 -6.68 12.74 0.91
C SER A 17 -6.22 12.86 2.37
N ASN A 18 -5.86 14.05 2.86
CA ASN A 18 -5.36 14.22 4.22
C ASN A 18 -6.50 14.03 5.24
N PHE A 19 -6.42 12.94 6.02
CA PHE A 19 -7.47 12.52 6.95
C PHE A 19 -7.79 13.60 7.99
N ASP A 20 -6.77 14.17 8.64
CA ASP A 20 -6.95 15.19 9.69
C ASP A 20 -7.60 16.47 9.14
N CYS A 21 -7.22 16.87 7.91
CA CYS A 21 -7.83 18.02 7.22
C CYS A 21 -9.30 17.75 6.89
N ILE A 22 -9.60 16.57 6.36
CA ILE A 22 -10.97 16.18 6.02
C ILE A 22 -11.83 16.11 7.30
N GLN A 23 -11.28 15.54 8.37
CA GLN A 23 -11.94 15.40 9.66
C GLN A 23 -12.24 16.77 10.29
N ALA A 24 -11.26 17.68 10.33
CA ALA A 24 -11.45 19.05 10.82
C ALA A 24 -12.52 19.80 10.02
N ARG A 25 -12.51 19.69 8.68
CA ARG A 25 -13.53 20.32 7.83
C ARG A 25 -14.93 19.76 8.01
N GLN A 26 -15.06 18.47 8.34
CA GLN A 26 -16.35 17.87 8.65
C GLN A 26 -16.91 18.38 9.99
N ILE A 27 -16.05 18.56 11.00
CA ILE A 27 -16.43 19.14 12.28
C ILE A 27 -16.88 20.60 12.10
N ASP A 28 -16.12 21.40 11.34
CA ASP A 28 -16.46 22.80 11.06
C ASP A 28 -17.78 22.94 10.32
N ALA A 29 -18.05 22.05 9.36
CA ALA A 29 -19.30 22.01 8.62
C ALA A 29 -20.50 21.76 9.54
N ILE A 30 -20.40 20.75 10.41
CA ILE A 30 -21.49 20.39 11.34
C ILE A 30 -21.72 21.54 12.34
N ARG A 31 -20.66 22.19 12.83
CA ARG A 31 -20.78 23.38 13.69
C ARG A 31 -21.45 24.55 12.98
N ALA A 32 -21.16 24.77 11.69
CA ALA A 32 -21.82 25.81 10.90
C ALA A 32 -23.32 25.52 10.69
N TYR A 33 -23.70 24.25 10.53
CA TYR A 33 -25.11 23.85 10.46
C TYR A 33 -25.84 24.02 11.81
N GLN A 34 -25.18 23.69 12.92
CA GLN A 34 -25.71 23.95 14.27
C GLN A 34 -25.93 25.44 14.51
N ALA A 35 -24.95 26.29 14.13
CA ALA A 35 -25.08 27.74 14.24
C ALA A 35 -26.21 28.32 13.35
N ALA A 36 -26.58 27.62 12.28
CA ALA A 36 -27.72 27.95 11.43
C ALA A 36 -29.05 27.35 11.92
N GLY A 37 -29.09 26.72 13.09
CA GLY A 37 -30.30 26.17 13.72
C GLY A 37 -30.71 24.77 13.24
N ALA A 38 -29.85 24.06 12.50
CA ALA A 38 -30.14 22.70 12.07
C ALA A 38 -29.95 21.69 13.23
N PRO A 39 -30.85 20.71 13.41
CA PRO A 39 -30.78 19.72 14.48
C PRO A 39 -29.80 18.58 14.13
N VAL A 40 -28.54 18.93 13.88
CA VAL A 40 -27.47 17.97 13.59
C VAL A 40 -26.52 17.86 14.77
N SER A 41 -26.22 16.64 15.21
CA SER A 41 -25.25 16.36 16.27
C SER A 41 -23.92 15.93 15.67
N LEU A 42 -22.81 16.27 16.34
CA LEU A 42 -21.52 15.73 15.97
C LEU A 42 -21.49 14.19 16.21
N PRO A 43 -20.95 13.39 15.27
CA PRO A 43 -20.83 11.95 15.42
C PRO A 43 -19.99 11.55 16.64
N ASP A 44 -20.22 10.36 17.20
CA ASP A 44 -19.58 9.93 18.45
C ASP A 44 -18.05 9.86 18.39
N TRP A 45 -17.47 9.66 17.20
CA TRP A 45 -16.01 9.71 17.01
C TRP A 45 -15.39 11.09 17.26
N THR A 46 -16.21 12.16 17.31
CA THR A 46 -15.76 13.53 17.63
C THR A 46 -15.75 13.84 19.13
N ARG A 47 -16.33 12.97 19.97
CA ARG A 47 -16.39 13.19 21.42
C ARG A 47 -15.07 12.72 22.04
N PRO A 48 -14.44 13.52 22.92
CA PRO A 48 -13.29 13.03 23.69
C PRO A 48 -13.74 11.82 24.53
N LYS A 49 -13.05 10.68 24.37
CA LYS A 49 -13.36 9.44 25.09
C LYS A 49 -13.35 9.73 26.60
N GLN A 50 -14.52 9.63 27.24
CA GLN A 50 -14.64 9.73 28.70
C GLN A 50 -13.96 8.51 29.34
N ALA A 51 -12.99 8.77 30.21
CA ALA A 51 -12.30 7.72 30.96
C ALA A 51 -13.28 7.04 31.93
N VAL A 52 -13.63 5.79 31.64
CA VAL A 52 -14.38 4.94 32.57
C VAL A 52 -13.43 4.48 33.67
N ARG A 53 -13.76 4.85 34.92
CA ARG A 53 -13.09 4.43 36.15
C ARG A 53 -13.21 2.90 36.33
N SER A 54 -12.06 2.23 36.38
CA SER A 54 -11.91 0.96 37.09
C SER A 54 -10.86 1.15 38.20
N GLN A 55 -11.25 0.80 39.42
CA GLN A 55 -10.50 1.01 40.66
C GLN A 55 -9.48 -0.13 40.93
N THR A 56 -8.21 0.27 41.07
CA THR A 56 -7.16 -0.17 42.04
C THR A 56 -6.68 -1.65 41.99
N ILE A 57 -5.41 -2.04 42.10
CA ILE A 57 -4.16 -1.55 42.75
C ILE A 57 -2.98 -2.21 41.95
N ILE A 58 -1.86 -1.57 41.56
CA ILE A 58 -0.72 -1.09 42.36
C ILE A 58 -0.10 0.15 41.70
N LYS A 59 0.25 1.10 42.58
CA LYS A 59 0.83 2.42 42.31
C LYS A 59 2.26 2.33 41.78
N THR A 60 2.53 3.04 40.70
CA THR A 60 3.77 3.81 40.55
C THR A 60 3.38 5.23 40.14
N ASN A 61 3.91 6.21 40.85
CA ASN A 61 3.50 7.60 40.82
C ASN A 61 3.49 8.19 39.40
N VAL A 62 2.37 8.82 39.05
CA VAL A 62 2.27 9.77 37.94
C VAL A 62 3.11 10.99 38.32
N VAL A 63 4.37 10.98 37.91
CA VAL A 63 5.06 12.20 37.53
C VAL A 63 4.48 12.57 36.17
N GLU A 64 4.20 13.85 35.94
CA GLU A 64 3.94 14.39 34.61
C GLU A 64 5.07 13.93 33.68
N THR A 65 4.84 12.85 32.93
CA THR A 65 5.80 12.35 31.97
C THR A 65 5.76 13.29 30.78
N THR A 66 6.62 14.30 30.83
CA THR A 66 7.54 14.56 29.72
C THR A 66 7.75 13.26 28.98
N ILE A 67 7.38 13.23 27.71
CA ILE A 67 7.47 12.05 26.86
C ILE A 67 8.94 11.61 26.90
N ASN A 68 9.23 10.60 27.73
CA ASN A 68 10.46 9.85 27.66
C ASN A 68 10.33 8.99 26.40
N ILE A 69 10.43 9.65 25.25
CA ILE A 69 10.72 9.03 23.97
C ILE A 69 12.06 8.32 24.17
N ASP A 70 12.00 7.03 24.48
CA ASP A 70 13.15 6.17 24.58
C ASP A 70 13.99 6.36 23.31
N VAL A 71 15.29 6.58 23.45
CA VAL A 71 16.24 6.74 22.34
C VAL A 71 16.07 5.59 21.35
N LYS A 72 15.75 4.39 21.85
CA LYS A 72 15.47 3.20 21.03
C LYS A 72 14.26 3.36 20.11
N GLY A 73 13.21 4.06 20.56
CA GLY A 73 11.98 4.26 19.77
C GLY A 73 12.21 5.15 18.55
N ILE A 74 12.77 6.35 18.76
CA ILE A 74 13.12 7.25 17.64
C ILE A 74 14.13 6.61 16.70
N GLN A 75 15.12 5.88 17.25
CA GLN A 75 16.13 5.23 16.42
C GLN A 75 15.53 4.10 15.58
N ALA A 76 14.64 3.29 16.14
CA ALA A 76 13.96 2.22 15.42
C ALA A 76 13.07 2.77 14.31
N GLU A 77 12.26 3.81 14.60
CA GLU A 77 11.42 4.47 13.60
C GLU A 77 12.26 5.08 12.48
N LEU A 78 13.33 5.82 12.82
CA LEU A 78 14.18 6.43 11.81
C LEU A 78 14.94 5.40 10.97
N ASN A 79 15.43 4.31 11.57
CA ASN A 79 16.07 3.21 10.84
C ASN A 79 15.07 2.60 9.85
N SER A 80 13.85 2.35 10.29
CA SER A 80 12.77 1.84 9.42
C SER A 80 12.47 2.81 8.28
N THR A 81 12.34 4.11 8.55
CA THR A 81 12.06 5.12 7.52
C THR A 81 13.24 5.30 6.56
N ALA A 82 14.48 5.23 7.05
CA ALA A 82 15.68 5.29 6.21
C ALA A 82 15.77 4.07 5.27
N LEU A 83 15.40 2.88 5.77
CA LEU A 83 15.37 1.67 4.96
C LEU A 83 14.27 1.72 3.90
N GLN A 84 13.07 2.19 4.25
CA GLN A 84 12.00 2.46 3.28
C GLN A 84 12.45 3.44 2.19
N LYS A 85 13.18 4.50 2.57
CA LYS A 85 13.75 5.45 1.60
C LYS A 85 14.72 4.77 0.64
N PHE A 86 15.62 3.94 1.16
CA PHE A 86 16.59 3.22 0.35
C PHE A 86 15.90 2.30 -0.66
N VAL A 87 14.96 1.47 -0.19
CA VAL A 87 14.15 0.58 -1.04
C VAL A 87 13.43 1.38 -2.14
N LEU A 88 12.82 2.51 -1.77
CA LEU A 88 12.13 3.37 -2.73
C LEU A 88 13.07 3.97 -3.78
N GLN A 89 14.30 4.33 -3.40
CA GLN A 89 15.30 4.85 -4.32
C GLN A 89 15.75 3.78 -5.34
N GLU A 90 16.04 2.56 -4.90
CA GLU A 90 16.37 1.46 -5.82
C GLU A 90 15.22 1.18 -6.80
N LEU A 91 13.99 1.15 -6.29
CA LEU A 91 12.82 0.92 -7.10
C LEU A 91 12.61 2.08 -8.10
N LEU A 92 12.81 3.34 -7.70
CA LEU A 92 12.75 4.48 -8.61
C LEU A 92 13.75 4.36 -9.77
N GLU A 93 14.98 3.92 -9.52
CA GLU A 93 15.96 3.68 -10.58
C GLU A 93 15.52 2.54 -11.50
N MET A 94 15.02 1.43 -10.95
CA MET A 94 14.48 0.34 -11.74
C MET A 94 13.33 0.79 -12.65
N GLN A 95 12.39 1.58 -12.12
CA GLN A 95 11.25 2.09 -12.89
C GLN A 95 11.68 3.10 -13.97
N LYS A 96 12.72 3.92 -13.72
CA LYS A 96 13.31 4.81 -14.75
C LYS A 96 13.89 4.01 -15.92
N LEU A 97 14.61 2.93 -15.65
CA LEU A 97 15.16 2.06 -16.69
C LEU A 97 14.04 1.42 -17.53
N LYS A 98 13.00 0.88 -16.88
CA LYS A 98 11.83 0.32 -17.56
C LYS A 98 11.05 1.37 -18.36
N SER A 99 10.86 2.55 -17.80
CA SER A 99 10.23 3.68 -18.51
C SER A 99 11.03 4.10 -19.74
N ALA A 100 12.36 4.12 -19.66
CA ALA A 100 13.22 4.41 -20.80
C ALA A 100 13.10 3.37 -21.91
N SER A 101 12.76 2.12 -21.57
CA SER A 101 12.44 1.05 -22.54
C SER A 101 11.02 1.11 -23.11
N GLY A 102 10.22 2.11 -22.72
CA GLY A 102 8.87 2.35 -23.26
C GLY A 102 7.72 1.82 -22.39
N ASP A 103 7.99 1.30 -21.19
CA ASP A 103 6.94 0.81 -20.29
C ASP A 103 6.15 1.97 -19.67
N GLN A 104 4.89 2.11 -20.09
CA GLN A 104 4.04 3.23 -19.68
C GLN A 104 3.58 3.16 -18.22
N LEU A 105 3.37 1.94 -17.68
CA LEU A 105 3.01 1.76 -16.28
C LEU A 105 4.16 2.23 -15.38
N SER A 106 5.40 1.91 -15.74
CA SER A 106 6.61 2.36 -15.03
C SER A 106 6.75 3.88 -15.07
N ALA A 107 6.51 4.50 -16.23
CA ALA A 107 6.52 5.96 -16.37
C ALA A 107 5.51 6.63 -15.41
N PHE A 108 4.32 6.05 -15.29
CA PHE A 108 3.30 6.53 -14.36
C PHE A 108 3.66 6.24 -12.90
N ALA A 109 4.18 5.05 -12.60
CA ALA A 109 4.63 4.66 -11.27
C ALA A 109 5.71 5.60 -10.74
N ILE A 110 6.65 6.07 -11.56
CA ILE A 110 7.67 7.07 -11.17
C ILE A 110 7.02 8.32 -10.56
N GLY A 111 5.89 8.78 -11.10
CA GLY A 111 5.14 9.92 -10.56
C GLY A 111 4.65 9.63 -9.14
N VAL A 112 3.94 8.52 -8.95
CA VAL A 112 3.40 8.06 -7.65
C VAL A 112 4.52 7.88 -6.63
N LEU A 113 5.62 7.24 -7.03
CA LEU A 113 6.78 6.96 -6.18
C LEU A 113 7.54 8.22 -5.76
N ARG A 114 7.58 9.26 -6.60
CA ARG A 114 8.20 10.55 -6.23
C ARG A 114 7.40 11.27 -5.14
N GLU A 115 6.07 11.22 -5.21
CA GLU A 115 5.22 11.79 -4.16
C GLU A 115 5.47 11.09 -2.82
N LEU A 116 5.47 9.76 -2.85
CA LEU A 116 5.79 8.92 -1.69
C LEU A 116 7.20 9.17 -1.13
N SER A 117 8.19 9.38 -2.01
CA SER A 117 9.55 9.76 -1.60
C SER A 117 9.57 11.09 -0.85
N GLY A 118 8.78 12.06 -1.30
CA GLY A 118 8.64 13.36 -0.65
C GLY A 118 8.01 13.27 0.75
N ASP A 119 7.04 12.37 0.91
CA ASP A 119 6.41 12.11 2.21
C ASP A 119 7.40 11.46 3.19
N ILE A 120 8.16 10.47 2.73
CA ILE A 120 9.23 9.83 3.51
C ILE A 120 10.30 10.86 3.92
N ASP A 121 10.73 11.72 3.00
CA ASP A 121 11.68 12.79 3.30
C ASP A 121 11.16 13.76 4.36
N THR A 122 9.87 14.08 4.29
CA THR A 122 9.20 14.92 5.28
C THR A 122 9.15 14.23 6.65
N GLN A 123 8.81 12.94 6.71
CA GLN A 123 8.81 12.16 7.95
C GLN A 123 10.21 12.06 8.56
N MET A 124 11.23 11.73 7.76
CA MET A 124 12.63 11.71 8.19
C MET A 124 13.04 13.09 8.73
N GLY A 125 12.64 14.17 8.07
CA GLY A 125 12.91 15.54 8.53
C GLY A 125 12.28 15.83 9.90
N LYS A 126 11.05 15.39 10.15
CA LYS A 126 10.36 15.52 11.44
C LYS A 126 11.06 14.71 12.53
N LEU A 127 11.42 13.46 12.25
CA LEU A 127 12.15 12.59 13.18
C LEU A 127 13.52 13.18 13.54
N LYS A 128 14.26 13.69 12.54
CA LYS A 128 15.54 14.37 12.73
C LYS A 128 15.42 15.62 13.61
N LYS A 129 14.43 16.48 13.36
CA LYS A 129 14.17 17.66 14.18
C LYS A 129 13.81 17.29 15.62
N THR A 130 13.00 16.25 15.79
CA THR A 130 12.63 15.74 17.13
C THR A 130 13.84 15.22 17.89
N ALA A 131 14.70 14.43 17.23
CA ALA A 131 15.97 13.96 17.80
C ALA A 131 16.90 15.12 18.18
N GLN A 132 17.08 16.10 17.29
CA GLN A 132 17.90 17.29 17.54
C GLN A 132 17.38 18.11 18.72
N SER A 133 16.08 18.35 18.80
CA SER A 133 15.47 19.10 19.90
C SER A 133 15.63 18.42 21.25
N LYS A 134 15.73 17.08 21.27
CA LYS A 134 15.80 16.30 22.49
C LYS A 134 17.23 16.04 22.96
N TYR A 135 18.18 15.92 22.03
CA TYR A 135 19.52 15.43 22.34
C TYR A 135 20.66 16.38 21.95
N GLY A 136 20.38 17.52 21.29
CA GLY A 136 21.38 18.54 20.95
C GLY A 136 22.42 18.12 19.90
N THR A 137 22.33 16.89 19.38
CA THR A 137 23.24 16.31 18.40
C THR A 137 22.51 15.28 17.53
N SER A 138 23.06 15.03 16.34
CA SER A 138 22.64 13.95 15.45
C SER A 138 23.10 12.60 16.02
N ILE A 139 22.16 11.69 16.33
CA ILE A 139 22.46 10.36 16.88
C ILE A 139 22.77 9.29 15.81
N PHE A 140 22.98 9.67 14.54
CA PHE A 140 22.90 8.76 13.38
C PHE A 140 24.23 8.20 12.86
N PRO A 141 24.30 6.90 12.56
CA PRO A 141 25.09 6.33 11.46
C PRO A 141 24.33 6.48 10.12
N ASN A 142 25.01 6.84 9.03
CA ASN A 142 24.42 7.06 7.69
C ASN A 142 24.56 5.86 6.74
N ASN A 143 24.75 4.67 7.28
CA ASN A 143 24.99 3.44 6.54
C ASN A 143 23.98 2.38 6.97
N ALA A 144 22.73 2.52 6.55
CA ALA A 144 21.85 1.36 6.51
C ALA A 144 22.56 0.28 5.68
N ASP A 145 22.57 -0.95 6.18
CA ASP A 145 23.13 -2.09 5.47
C ASP A 145 22.44 -2.18 4.11
N LYS A 146 23.22 -2.09 3.03
CA LYS A 146 22.70 -1.96 1.66
C LYS A 146 22.36 -3.31 1.05
N GLU A 147 22.79 -4.39 1.69
CA GLU A 147 22.61 -5.78 1.26
C GLU A 147 21.55 -6.45 2.12
N ILE A 148 20.32 -5.94 2.04
CA ILE A 148 19.15 -6.57 2.68
C ILE A 148 18.48 -7.57 1.73
N SER A 149 17.95 -8.66 2.30
CA SER A 149 17.32 -9.74 1.55
C SER A 149 16.10 -9.29 0.75
N ALA A 150 15.66 -10.04 -0.26
CA ALA A 150 14.47 -9.75 -1.06
C ALA A 150 13.21 -9.72 -0.19
N ARG A 151 13.17 -10.54 0.86
CA ARG A 151 12.11 -10.52 1.87
C ARG A 151 12.13 -9.25 2.71
N ASP A 152 13.31 -8.78 3.11
CA ASP A 152 13.45 -7.51 3.84
C ASP A 152 13.14 -6.32 2.95
N LYS A 153 13.57 -6.33 1.68
CA LYS A 153 13.21 -5.33 0.67
C LYS A 153 11.70 -5.27 0.50
N SER A 154 11.06 -6.43 0.41
CA SER A 154 9.60 -6.55 0.35
C SER A 154 8.91 -5.96 1.59
N ARG A 155 9.39 -6.31 2.79
CA ARG A 155 8.81 -5.86 4.06
C ARG A 155 8.96 -4.36 4.30
N ASN A 156 10.04 -3.78 3.79
CA ASN A 156 10.33 -2.34 3.90
C ASN A 156 9.84 -1.55 2.68
N PHE A 157 9.09 -2.18 1.78
CA PHE A 157 8.40 -1.45 0.73
C PHE A 157 7.21 -0.67 1.32
N PRO A 158 6.95 0.56 0.87
CA PRO A 158 5.77 1.28 1.33
C PRO A 158 4.47 0.53 1.01
N PRO A 159 3.48 0.55 1.92
CA PRO A 159 2.29 -0.26 1.77
C PRO A 159 1.50 0.14 0.52
N VAL A 160 1.04 -0.86 -0.23
CA VAL A 160 0.17 -0.66 -1.39
C VAL A 160 -1.28 -0.81 -0.96
N PRO A 161 -2.13 0.22 -1.05
CA PRO A 161 -3.48 0.15 -0.50
C PRO A 161 -4.46 -0.55 -1.44
N TYR A 162 -5.37 -1.34 -0.87
CA TYR A 162 -6.61 -1.83 -1.49
C TYR A 162 -7.83 -1.50 -0.63
N TYR A 163 -9.01 -1.63 -1.22
CA TYR A 163 -10.27 -1.56 -0.48
C TYR A 163 -11.25 -2.64 -0.95
N VAL A 164 -12.09 -3.09 -0.01
CA VAL A 164 -13.23 -3.97 -0.32
C VAL A 164 -14.48 -3.11 -0.37
N ALA A 165 -15.23 -3.21 -1.46
CA ALA A 165 -16.43 -2.39 -1.64
C ALA A 165 -17.46 -2.69 -0.53
N GLY A 166 -17.91 -1.65 0.17
CA GLY A 166 -18.84 -1.77 1.30
C GLY A 166 -18.18 -1.95 2.67
N GLN A 167 -16.85 -2.07 2.74
CA GLN A 167 -16.08 -2.04 3.98
C GLN A 167 -15.45 -0.66 4.19
N GLN A 168 -15.27 -0.25 5.44
CA GLN A 168 -14.64 1.02 5.80
C GLN A 168 -13.11 0.93 5.90
N VAL A 169 -12.59 -0.29 5.99
CA VAL A 169 -11.16 -0.55 6.17
C VAL A 169 -10.44 -0.51 4.82
N VAL A 170 -9.28 0.15 4.80
CA VAL A 170 -8.32 0.10 3.71
C VAL A 170 -7.23 -0.88 4.10
N GLY A 171 -7.06 -1.93 3.31
CA GLY A 171 -6.02 -2.92 3.55
C GLY A 171 -4.75 -2.64 2.75
N GLU A 172 -3.71 -3.41 3.02
CA GLU A 172 -2.38 -3.25 2.41
C GLU A 172 -1.92 -4.57 1.76
N PHE A 173 -1.29 -4.51 0.58
CA PHE A 173 -0.63 -5.69 0.02
C PHE A 173 0.77 -5.86 0.59
N TRP A 174 1.17 -7.12 0.77
CA TRP A 174 2.57 -7.50 1.02
C TRP A 174 2.93 -8.71 0.17
N LEU A 175 3.97 -8.61 -0.67
CA LEU A 175 4.43 -9.69 -1.52
C LEU A 175 5.65 -10.38 -0.88
N GLU A 176 5.45 -11.54 -0.29
CA GLU A 176 6.52 -12.31 0.33
C GLU A 176 7.14 -13.30 -0.67
N PRO A 177 8.42 -13.15 -1.07
CA PRO A 177 9.13 -14.20 -1.80
C PRO A 177 9.49 -15.36 -0.86
N LEU A 178 9.35 -16.59 -1.33
CA LEU A 178 9.69 -17.81 -0.56
C LEU A 178 10.18 -18.93 -1.48
N VAL A 179 11.07 -19.77 -0.96
CA VAL A 179 11.49 -21.01 -1.62
C VAL A 179 10.71 -22.16 -0.99
N LYS A 180 10.03 -22.95 -1.82
CA LYS A 180 9.28 -24.13 -1.39
C LYS A 180 10.22 -25.27 -1.01
N ASP A 181 9.70 -26.26 -0.26
CA ASP A 181 10.41 -27.51 0.00
C ASP A 181 10.77 -28.28 -1.28
N THR A 182 10.07 -28.01 -2.38
CA THR A 182 10.39 -28.53 -3.73
C THR A 182 11.61 -27.86 -4.37
N GLY A 183 12.19 -26.83 -3.73
CA GLY A 183 13.30 -26.02 -4.27
C GLY A 183 12.85 -24.94 -5.24
N GLU A 184 11.55 -24.72 -5.42
CA GLU A 184 11.01 -23.74 -6.38
C GLU A 184 10.75 -22.38 -5.71
N LEU A 185 11.14 -21.30 -6.40
CA LEU A 185 10.80 -19.93 -6.00
C LEU A 185 9.30 -19.67 -6.23
N ALA A 186 8.64 -19.16 -5.19
CA ALA A 186 7.24 -18.77 -5.21
C ALA A 186 7.03 -17.42 -4.50
N TYR A 187 5.86 -16.85 -4.72
CA TYR A 187 5.50 -15.54 -4.18
C TYR A 187 4.15 -15.61 -3.49
N ARG A 188 4.09 -15.19 -2.24
CA ARG A 188 2.84 -15.09 -1.48
C ARG A 188 2.38 -13.64 -1.43
N LEU A 189 1.28 -13.35 -2.09
CA LEU A 189 0.60 -12.07 -2.00
C LEU A 189 -0.34 -12.09 -0.79
N ASN A 190 0.07 -11.41 0.28
CA ASN A 190 -0.66 -11.25 1.53
C ASN A 190 -1.54 -10.00 1.48
N PHE A 191 -2.74 -10.12 2.07
CA PHE A 191 -3.74 -9.06 2.19
C PHE A 191 -3.84 -8.69 3.65
N ILE A 192 -3.26 -7.55 3.99
CA ILE A 192 -3.12 -7.09 5.35
C ILE A 192 -4.28 -6.17 5.71
N ASP A 193 -4.88 -6.39 6.88
CA ASP A 193 -5.66 -5.40 7.59
C ASP A 193 -4.73 -4.71 8.60
N PRO A 194 -4.42 -3.42 8.42
CA PRO A 194 -3.53 -2.71 9.33
C PRO A 194 -4.19 -2.39 10.67
N GLU A 195 -5.51 -2.44 10.77
CA GLU A 195 -6.27 -2.13 11.99
C GLU A 195 -6.46 -3.35 12.91
N GLU A 196 -6.24 -4.58 12.39
CA GLU A 196 -6.36 -5.80 13.19
C GLU A 196 -5.12 -6.06 14.06
N GLU A 197 -5.31 -6.25 15.36
CA GLU A 197 -4.19 -6.47 16.29
C GLU A 197 -3.78 -7.94 16.42
N ALA A 198 -4.73 -8.87 16.21
CA ALA A 198 -4.52 -10.30 16.45
C ALA A 198 -4.05 -11.06 15.21
N GLU A 199 -4.75 -10.92 14.09
CA GLU A 199 -4.43 -11.57 12.82
C GLU A 199 -4.50 -10.55 11.69
N ARG A 200 -3.34 -9.96 11.38
CA ARG A 200 -3.23 -8.92 10.35
C ARG A 200 -3.42 -9.44 8.94
N ILE A 201 -3.13 -10.73 8.67
CA ILE A 201 -3.26 -11.31 7.33
C ILE A 201 -4.68 -11.85 7.17
N THR A 202 -5.50 -11.15 6.41
CA THR A 202 -6.90 -11.55 6.15
C THR A 202 -7.02 -12.60 5.06
N SER A 203 -6.06 -12.63 4.13
CA SER A 203 -6.01 -13.56 3.03
C SER A 203 -4.60 -13.64 2.45
N GLN A 204 -4.28 -14.75 1.79
CA GLN A 204 -3.00 -14.96 1.13
C GLN A 204 -3.20 -15.77 -0.15
N PHE A 205 -2.50 -15.37 -1.22
CA PHE A 205 -2.46 -16.09 -2.50
C PHE A 205 -1.03 -16.44 -2.84
N GLU A 206 -0.77 -17.71 -3.09
CA GLU A 206 0.51 -18.14 -3.64
C GLU A 206 0.46 -18.05 -5.16
N LEU A 207 1.54 -17.52 -5.73
CA LEU A 207 1.76 -17.32 -7.15
C LEU A 207 3.12 -17.93 -7.50
N ASN A 208 3.18 -18.70 -8.58
CA ASN A 208 4.47 -19.00 -9.20
C ASN A 208 4.97 -17.80 -10.03
N LEU A 209 6.20 -17.87 -10.53
CA LEU A 209 6.82 -16.80 -11.32
C LEU A 209 5.97 -16.39 -12.54
N LYS A 210 5.40 -17.37 -13.25
CA LYS A 210 4.54 -17.10 -14.42
C LYS A 210 3.26 -16.37 -14.01
N GLU A 211 2.59 -16.82 -12.96
CA GLU A 211 1.37 -16.20 -12.45
C GLU A 211 1.62 -14.78 -11.94
N LEU A 212 2.77 -14.53 -11.30
CA LEU A 212 3.19 -13.19 -10.90
C LEU A 212 3.37 -12.28 -12.13
N ALA A 213 4.03 -12.78 -13.18
CA ALA A 213 4.20 -12.07 -14.45
C ALA A 213 2.86 -11.82 -15.16
N ASP A 214 1.92 -12.77 -15.09
CA ASP A 214 0.56 -12.63 -15.62
C ASP A 214 -0.20 -11.52 -14.86
N VAL A 215 -0.11 -11.47 -13.52
CA VAL A 215 -0.69 -10.39 -12.71
C VAL A 215 -0.06 -9.05 -13.08
N ARG A 216 1.27 -8.97 -13.18
CA ARG A 216 1.96 -7.74 -13.62
C ARG A 216 1.41 -7.30 -14.98
N THR A 217 1.41 -8.19 -15.97
CA THR A 217 0.93 -7.87 -17.33
C THR A 217 -0.51 -7.37 -17.29
N ALA A 218 -1.37 -8.01 -16.51
CA ALA A 218 -2.75 -7.59 -16.33
C ALA A 218 -2.86 -6.19 -15.71
N LEU A 219 -2.05 -5.84 -14.70
CA LEU A 219 -2.00 -4.49 -14.13
C LEU A 219 -1.62 -3.46 -15.20
N SER A 220 -0.62 -3.75 -16.05
CA SER A 220 -0.25 -2.86 -17.17
C SER A 220 -1.38 -2.72 -18.19
N THR A 221 -2.03 -3.82 -18.56
CA THR A 221 -3.19 -3.78 -19.45
C THR A 221 -4.35 -2.97 -18.86
N THR A 222 -4.60 -3.09 -17.55
CA THR A 222 -5.64 -2.28 -16.87
C THR A 222 -5.31 -0.79 -16.91
N TYR A 223 -4.03 -0.43 -16.84
CA TYR A 223 -3.57 0.96 -17.01
C TYR A 223 -3.78 1.47 -18.43
N GLU A 224 -3.43 0.69 -19.46
CA GLU A 224 -3.68 1.05 -20.86
C GLU A 224 -5.18 1.23 -21.15
N TRP A 225 -6.02 0.36 -20.60
CA TRP A 225 -7.48 0.49 -20.70
C TRP A 225 -8.00 1.71 -19.94
N SER A 226 -7.38 2.07 -18.81
CA SER A 226 -7.67 3.32 -18.09
C SER A 226 -7.38 4.55 -18.96
N GLU A 227 -6.21 4.61 -19.60
CA GLU A 227 -5.87 5.72 -20.50
C GLU A 227 -6.81 5.78 -21.72
N THR A 228 -7.19 4.62 -22.24
CA THR A 228 -8.21 4.52 -23.29
C THR A 228 -9.57 5.06 -22.82
N ALA A 229 -10.02 4.69 -21.63
CA ALA A 229 -11.29 5.17 -21.07
C ALA A 229 -11.28 6.69 -20.84
N LYS A 230 -10.17 7.23 -20.30
CA LYS A 230 -9.97 8.67 -20.11
C LYS A 230 -10.01 9.43 -21.43
N LYS A 231 -9.26 8.96 -22.44
CA LYS A 231 -9.22 9.58 -23.79
C LYS A 231 -10.61 9.64 -24.43
N ASN A 232 -11.41 8.59 -24.25
CA ASN A 232 -12.77 8.50 -24.78
C ASN A 232 -13.83 9.12 -23.85
N LYS A 233 -13.43 9.74 -22.72
CA LYS A 233 -14.33 10.39 -21.75
C LYS A 233 -15.46 9.47 -21.26
N ILE A 234 -15.17 8.19 -21.09
CA ILE A 234 -16.16 7.20 -20.64
C ILE A 234 -16.55 7.49 -19.19
N ARG A 235 -17.85 7.72 -18.95
CA ARG A 235 -18.43 7.97 -17.61
C ARG A 235 -19.63 7.07 -17.37
N ARG A 236 -19.38 5.77 -17.39
CA ARG A 236 -20.38 4.73 -17.10
C ARG A 236 -19.70 3.54 -16.46
N ARG A 237 -20.43 2.81 -15.62
CA ARG A 237 -19.92 1.56 -15.06
C ARG A 237 -19.53 0.60 -16.17
N PHE A 238 -18.33 0.07 -16.06
CA PHE A 238 -17.83 -0.95 -16.98
C PHE A 238 -16.85 -1.85 -16.24
N LYS A 239 -16.84 -3.12 -16.62
CA LYS A 239 -15.92 -4.13 -16.09
C LYS A 239 -15.40 -4.95 -17.27
N LYS A 240 -14.09 -5.22 -17.27
CA LYS A 240 -13.46 -6.15 -18.22
C LYS A 240 -12.36 -6.95 -17.54
N THR A 241 -12.33 -8.25 -17.75
CA THR A 241 -11.26 -9.11 -17.23
C THR A 241 -9.99 -8.92 -18.05
N ALA A 242 -8.86 -8.69 -17.38
CA ALA A 242 -7.54 -8.61 -18.00
C ALA A 242 -6.86 -9.97 -18.02
N VAL A 243 -6.90 -10.71 -16.91
CA VAL A 243 -6.39 -12.09 -16.84
C VAL A 243 -7.21 -12.90 -15.84
N CYS A 244 -7.25 -14.22 -16.01
CA CYS A 244 -7.71 -15.15 -15.01
C CYS A 244 -6.92 -16.46 -15.10
N PHE A 245 -6.48 -16.99 -13.96
CA PHE A 245 -5.74 -18.23 -13.87
C PHE A 245 -6.10 -19.03 -12.60
N PRO A 246 -6.01 -20.37 -12.64
CA PRO A 246 -5.77 -21.19 -13.83
C PRO A 246 -6.99 -21.17 -14.76
N GLU A 247 -6.76 -21.14 -16.08
CA GLU A 247 -7.79 -20.90 -17.11
C GLU A 247 -8.97 -21.87 -17.02
N ALA A 248 -8.69 -23.15 -16.75
CA ALA A 248 -9.70 -24.19 -16.56
C ALA A 248 -10.69 -23.89 -15.41
N GLN A 249 -10.28 -23.08 -14.43
CA GLN A 249 -11.08 -22.73 -13.25
C GLN A 249 -11.65 -21.31 -13.33
N CYS A 250 -11.55 -20.66 -14.50
CA CYS A 250 -12.08 -19.32 -14.73
C CYS A 250 -13.52 -19.31 -15.26
N VAL A 251 -13.94 -20.40 -15.92
CA VAL A 251 -15.28 -20.54 -16.51
C VAL A 251 -16.28 -21.00 -15.45
N ASP A 252 -16.01 -22.14 -14.81
CA ASP A 252 -16.94 -22.77 -13.87
C ASP A 252 -16.55 -22.46 -12.42
N LYS A 253 -17.33 -21.54 -11.82
CA LYS A 253 -17.20 -21.13 -10.41
C LYS A 253 -17.88 -22.12 -9.47
N VAL A 254 -17.47 -23.39 -9.56
CA VAL A 254 -17.97 -24.48 -8.72
C VAL A 254 -17.08 -24.70 -7.51
N THR A 255 -17.65 -25.23 -6.42
CA THR A 255 -16.90 -25.57 -5.20
C THR A 255 -15.72 -26.47 -5.53
N GLY A 256 -14.53 -26.14 -5.00
CA GLY A 256 -13.28 -26.85 -5.29
C GLY A 256 -12.41 -26.17 -6.36
N ASN A 257 -13.00 -25.35 -7.25
CA ASN A 257 -12.25 -24.55 -8.20
C ASN A 257 -11.84 -23.21 -7.59
N THR A 258 -10.55 -22.91 -7.63
CA THR A 258 -10.00 -21.66 -7.12
C THR A 258 -9.21 -20.93 -8.19
N SER A 259 -9.71 -19.77 -8.64
CA SER A 259 -9.03 -18.94 -9.63
C SER A 259 -8.73 -17.54 -9.10
N THR A 260 -7.63 -16.96 -9.56
CA THR A 260 -7.27 -15.56 -9.39
C THR A 260 -7.58 -14.83 -10.68
N GLN A 261 -8.25 -13.69 -10.58
CA GLN A 261 -8.67 -12.87 -11.71
C GLN A 261 -8.29 -11.42 -11.45
N VAL A 262 -7.82 -10.72 -12.48
CA VAL A 262 -7.61 -9.27 -12.45
C VAL A 262 -8.61 -8.61 -13.39
N ASP A 263 -9.44 -7.73 -12.84
CA ASP A 263 -10.44 -6.96 -13.55
C ASP A 263 -10.01 -5.51 -13.70
N PHE A 264 -10.30 -4.91 -14.85
CA PHE A 264 -10.38 -3.46 -15.03
C PHE A 264 -11.79 -2.95 -14.72
N LEU A 265 -11.88 -1.81 -14.05
CA LEU A 265 -13.11 -1.18 -13.61
C LEU A 265 -13.17 0.28 -14.07
N ILE A 266 -14.36 0.70 -14.50
CA ILE A 266 -14.76 2.11 -14.64
C ILE A 266 -15.94 2.35 -13.69
N TYR A 267 -15.87 3.41 -12.89
CA TYR A 267 -16.92 3.86 -11.98
C TYR A 267 -17.87 4.86 -12.65
N GLU A 268 -18.97 5.21 -11.98
CA GLU A 268 -20.03 6.08 -12.54
C GLU A 268 -19.53 7.49 -12.88
N ASP A 269 -18.58 7.99 -12.10
CA ASP A 269 -17.95 9.31 -12.29
C ASP A 269 -16.85 9.30 -13.39
N GLY A 270 -16.55 8.12 -13.94
CA GLY A 270 -15.47 7.92 -14.92
C GLY A 270 -14.11 7.64 -14.28
N ALA A 271 -14.01 7.53 -12.95
CA ALA A 271 -12.81 7.03 -12.31
C ALA A 271 -12.51 5.60 -12.77
N THR A 272 -11.24 5.25 -12.85
CA THR A 272 -10.77 3.94 -13.28
C THR A 272 -9.99 3.26 -12.16
N GLY A 273 -9.94 1.93 -12.21
CA GLY A 273 -9.16 1.14 -11.27
C GLY A 273 -9.04 -0.30 -11.72
N ALA A 274 -8.42 -1.10 -10.87
CA ALA A 274 -8.39 -2.54 -11.04
C ALA A 274 -9.03 -3.25 -9.85
N ARG A 275 -9.27 -4.54 -10.00
CA ARG A 275 -9.68 -5.40 -8.89
C ARG A 275 -9.04 -6.77 -9.04
N ILE A 276 -8.31 -7.18 -8.01
CA ILE A 276 -7.83 -8.55 -7.88
C ILE A 276 -8.94 -9.34 -7.20
N VAL A 277 -9.29 -10.49 -7.75
CA VAL A 277 -10.39 -11.32 -7.30
C VAL A 277 -9.88 -12.74 -7.07
N ARG A 278 -10.11 -13.28 -5.88
CA ARG A 278 -9.99 -14.72 -5.63
C ARG A 278 -11.37 -15.34 -5.69
N ASN A 279 -11.61 -16.16 -6.70
CA ASN A 279 -12.78 -17.01 -6.79
C ASN A 279 -12.48 -18.31 -6.04
N LYS A 280 -13.34 -18.70 -5.10
CA LYS A 280 -13.31 -19.96 -4.34
C LYS A 280 -14.63 -20.69 -4.59
N GLY A 281 -14.84 -21.13 -5.83
CA GLY A 281 -16.15 -21.56 -6.32
C GLY A 281 -17.17 -20.42 -6.29
N ALA A 282 -18.31 -20.62 -5.61
CA ALA A 282 -19.38 -19.63 -5.51
C ALA A 282 -19.01 -18.39 -4.68
N TYR A 283 -18.00 -18.50 -3.81
CA TYR A 283 -17.54 -17.39 -2.98
C TYR A 283 -16.47 -16.57 -3.70
N VAL A 284 -16.60 -15.24 -3.64
CA VAL A 284 -15.72 -14.30 -4.34
C VAL A 284 -15.14 -13.31 -3.34
N GLN A 285 -13.81 -13.17 -3.33
CA GLN A 285 -13.09 -12.19 -2.52
C GLN A 285 -12.49 -11.11 -3.43
N PRO A 286 -13.12 -9.92 -3.49
CA PRO A 286 -12.67 -8.81 -4.33
C PRO A 286 -11.80 -7.80 -3.56
N TYR A 287 -10.68 -7.40 -4.15
CA TYR A 287 -9.77 -6.38 -3.64
C TYR A 287 -9.58 -5.30 -4.70
N ASN A 288 -10.21 -4.14 -4.48
CA ASN A 288 -10.22 -3.04 -5.44
C ASN A 288 -9.00 -2.14 -5.24
N LEU A 289 -8.50 -1.61 -6.35
CA LEU A 289 -7.30 -0.79 -6.45
C LEU A 289 -7.66 0.50 -7.18
N SER A 290 -7.16 1.64 -6.71
CA SER A 290 -7.09 2.85 -7.53
C SER A 290 -6.07 2.66 -8.65
N ILE A 291 -6.11 3.53 -9.66
CA ILE A 291 -5.10 3.49 -10.73
C ILE A 291 -3.68 3.78 -10.20
N ASP A 292 -3.55 4.57 -9.13
CA ASP A 292 -2.27 4.84 -8.48
C ASP A 292 -1.77 3.58 -7.75
N SER A 293 -2.66 2.86 -7.05
CA SER A 293 -2.34 1.56 -6.43
C SER A 293 -1.96 0.51 -7.47
N VAL A 294 -2.57 0.53 -8.68
CA VAL A 294 -2.19 -0.36 -9.79
C VAL A 294 -0.74 -0.12 -10.20
N ALA A 295 -0.33 1.14 -10.33
CA ALA A 295 1.02 1.52 -10.67
C ALA A 295 2.03 1.13 -9.59
N LEU A 296 1.69 1.43 -8.33
CA LEU A 296 2.53 1.11 -7.19
C LEU A 296 2.68 -0.40 -7.01
N LEU A 297 1.59 -1.16 -7.13
CA LEU A 297 1.61 -2.62 -7.09
C LEU A 297 2.48 -3.18 -8.22
N GLY A 298 2.27 -2.74 -9.47
CA GLY A 298 3.05 -3.22 -10.61
C GLY A 298 4.55 -2.99 -10.43
N ALA A 299 4.94 -1.80 -9.96
CA ALA A 299 6.34 -1.48 -9.66
C ALA A 299 6.90 -2.32 -8.52
N TYR A 300 6.10 -2.56 -7.48
CA TYR A 300 6.45 -3.39 -6.33
C TYR A 300 6.67 -4.86 -6.71
N LEU A 301 5.76 -5.45 -7.51
CA LEU A 301 5.89 -6.83 -7.98
C LEU A 301 7.19 -7.01 -8.78
N ASP A 302 7.48 -6.08 -9.69
CA ASP A 302 8.69 -6.08 -10.50
C ASP A 302 9.97 -6.04 -9.65
N PHE A 303 9.97 -5.19 -8.62
CA PHE A 303 11.12 -4.99 -7.76
C PHE A 303 11.42 -6.19 -6.88
N VAL A 304 10.40 -6.75 -6.24
CA VAL A 304 10.57 -7.93 -5.39
C VAL A 304 10.88 -9.17 -6.22
N ALA A 305 10.27 -9.34 -7.40
CA ALA A 305 10.59 -10.45 -8.30
C ALA A 305 12.06 -10.43 -8.71
N ALA A 306 12.55 -9.27 -9.19
CA ALA A 306 13.95 -9.13 -9.61
C ALA A 306 14.93 -9.40 -8.46
N ALA A 307 14.64 -8.90 -7.25
CA ALA A 307 15.48 -9.15 -6.07
C ALA A 307 15.47 -10.64 -5.67
N ALA A 308 14.29 -11.26 -5.63
CA ALA A 308 14.13 -12.65 -5.23
C ALA A 308 14.74 -13.62 -6.24
N GLU A 309 14.60 -13.35 -7.55
CA GLU A 309 15.24 -14.14 -8.61
C GLU A 309 16.76 -14.03 -8.54
N ALA A 310 17.31 -12.82 -8.32
CA ALA A 310 18.75 -12.63 -8.17
C ALA A 310 19.30 -13.42 -6.97
N GLU A 311 18.63 -13.37 -5.82
CA GLU A 311 19.01 -14.12 -4.62
C GLU A 311 18.87 -15.62 -4.80
N PHE A 312 17.76 -16.06 -5.38
CA PHE A 312 17.51 -17.47 -5.66
C PHE A 312 18.59 -18.03 -6.60
N ASN A 313 18.87 -17.33 -7.70
CA ASN A 313 19.91 -17.70 -8.64
C ASN A 313 21.27 -17.76 -7.97
N ALA A 314 21.64 -16.76 -7.16
CA ALA A 314 22.90 -16.74 -6.41
C ALA A 314 23.02 -17.92 -5.44
N GLY A 315 21.92 -18.31 -4.79
CA GLY A 315 21.87 -19.47 -3.89
C GLY A 315 21.82 -20.83 -4.59
N SER A 316 21.47 -20.87 -5.89
CA SER A 316 21.35 -22.09 -6.69
C SER A 316 22.47 -22.26 -7.73
N VAL A 317 23.49 -21.39 -7.75
CA VAL A 317 24.62 -21.50 -8.69
C VAL A 317 25.42 -22.77 -8.38
N THR A 318 25.70 -23.56 -9.41
CA THR A 318 26.60 -24.73 -9.33
C THR A 318 28.05 -24.30 -9.09
N GLU A 319 28.87 -25.15 -8.48
CA GLU A 319 30.28 -24.86 -8.20
C GLU A 319 31.09 -24.55 -9.48
N GLU A 320 30.78 -25.19 -10.62
CA GLU A 320 31.40 -24.87 -11.91
C GLU A 320 31.10 -23.44 -12.36
N ALA A 321 29.83 -23.04 -12.29
CA ALA A 321 29.40 -21.68 -12.65
C ALA A 321 29.93 -20.62 -11.66
N LEU A 322 30.08 -20.95 -10.37
CA LEU A 322 30.76 -20.09 -9.41
C LEU A 322 32.24 -19.89 -9.77
N ASN A 323 32.94 -20.96 -10.14
CA ASN A 323 34.35 -20.89 -10.55
C ASN A 323 34.55 -20.07 -11.83
N ASP A 324 33.57 -20.03 -12.73
CA ASP A 324 33.63 -19.22 -13.95
C ASP A 324 33.45 -17.71 -13.69
N LEU A 325 32.83 -17.31 -12.58
CA LEU A 325 32.64 -15.89 -12.23
C LEU A 325 33.93 -15.19 -11.74
N PHE A 326 34.96 -15.95 -11.36
CA PHE A 326 36.19 -15.43 -10.76
C PHE A 326 37.46 -15.70 -11.61
N LYS A 327 37.30 -15.97 -12.90
CA LYS A 327 38.40 -16.09 -13.88
C LYS A 327 38.69 -14.75 -14.57
#